data_AF-A0AAX2LZK5-F1
#
_entry.id   AF-A0AAX2LZK5-F1
#
_cell.length_a   1.000
_cell.length_b   1.000
_cell.length_c   1.000
_cell.angle_alpha   90.00
_cell.angle_beta   90.00
_cell.angle_gamma   90.00
#
_symmetry.space_group_name_H-M   'P 1'
#
loop_
_entity.id
_entity.type
_entity.pdbx_description
1 polymer ?
#
loop_
_entity_poly.entity_id
_entity_poly.type
_entity_poly.pdbx_seq_one_letter_code
_entity_poly.pdbx_strand_id
1 'polypeptide(L)'
;MKYFLEHNDKKYSDKDLIDAFYQLGIKRGDILCVHTELFNFGIPLLSRNEFLQTILNCFFEVIGKEGTLIMPTFTYSFCKNEVYDKINSKTKIGALNEYFRKQTGVKRTTILYFLLL
;
A
#
# COMPACT_ATOMS: atom_id res chain seq x y z
N MET A 1 1.40 14.73 -12.35
CA MET A 1 2.80 14.33 -12.56
C MET A 1 3.63 14.88 -11.42
N LYS A 2 4.00 14.01 -10.48
CA LYS A 2 4.75 14.30 -9.26
C LYS A 2 5.89 13.30 -9.14
N TYR A 3 7.14 13.77 -9.14
CA TYR A 3 8.30 12.93 -8.88
C TYR A 3 8.34 12.56 -7.40
N PHE A 4 8.45 11.26 -7.09
CA PHE A 4 8.34 10.77 -5.72
C PHE A 4 9.44 9.77 -5.33
N LEU A 5 10.16 9.22 -6.31
CA LEU A 5 11.16 8.18 -6.11
C LEU A 5 12.39 8.45 -6.98
N GLU A 6 13.57 8.16 -6.46
CA GLU A 6 14.82 8.13 -7.22
C GLU A 6 15.49 6.75 -7.07
N HIS A 7 15.97 6.19 -8.17
CA HIS A 7 16.67 4.92 -8.20
C HIS A 7 17.67 4.90 -9.35
N ASN A 8 18.93 4.55 -9.08
CA ASN A 8 20.05 4.55 -10.03
C ASN A 8 20.15 5.87 -10.83
N ASP A 9 20.21 7.00 -10.11
CA ASP A 9 20.31 8.37 -10.66
C ASP A 9 19.15 8.79 -11.58
N LYS A 10 18.06 8.00 -11.61
CA LYS A 10 16.83 8.30 -12.37
C LYS A 10 15.68 8.59 -11.42
N LYS A 11 14.95 9.67 -11.71
CA LYS A 11 13.73 10.06 -11.00
C LYS A 11 12.49 9.45 -11.66
N TYR A 12 11.59 8.95 -10.83
CA TYR A 12 10.32 8.35 -11.23
C TYR A 12 9.15 9.16 -10.64
N SER A 13 8.14 9.34 -11.48
CA SER A 13 6.90 10.04 -11.16
C SER A 13 5.75 9.07 -10.89
N ASP A 14 4.70 9.60 -10.28
CA ASP A 14 3.39 8.94 -10.18
C ASP A 14 2.94 8.31 -11.52
N LYS A 15 3.13 9.03 -12.63
CA LYS A 15 2.82 8.54 -13.97
C LYS A 15 3.63 7.30 -14.36
N ASP A 16 4.93 7.28 -14.07
CA ASP A 16 5.78 6.13 -14.40
C ASP A 16 5.30 4.86 -13.67
N LEU A 17 4.87 4.99 -12.42
CA LEU A 17 4.32 3.87 -11.65
C LEU A 17 2.96 3.41 -12.20
N ILE A 18 2.08 4.35 -12.55
CA ILE A 18 0.77 4.06 -13.18
C ILE A 18 0.96 3.34 -14.52
N ASP A 19 1.86 3.84 -15.38
CA ASP A 19 2.15 3.25 -16.68
C ASP A 19 2.73 1.84 -16.51
N ALA A 20 3.59 1.62 -15.51
CA ALA A 20 4.10 0.29 -15.16
C ALA A 20 2.98 -0.68 -14.74
N PHE A 21 2.00 -0.24 -13.94
CA PHE A 21 0.85 -1.06 -13.57
C PHE A 21 0.00 -1.45 -14.79
N TYR A 22 -0.24 -0.53 -15.72
CA TYR A 22 -0.95 -0.85 -16.97
C TYR A 22 -0.15 -1.83 -17.84
N GLN A 23 1.19 -1.69 -17.91
CA GLN A 23 2.05 -2.64 -18.63
C GLN A 23 2.04 -4.04 -18.01
N LEU A 24 1.86 -4.15 -16.69
CA LEU A 24 1.65 -5.43 -15.99
C LEU A 24 0.25 -6.03 -16.25
N GLY A 25 -0.63 -5.32 -16.96
CA GLY A 25 -1.96 -5.80 -17.33
C GLY A 25 -3.03 -5.55 -16.28
N ILE A 26 -2.76 -4.71 -15.27
CA ILE A 26 -3.76 -4.29 -14.28
C ILE A 26 -4.82 -3.45 -14.99
N LYS A 27 -6.09 -3.76 -14.69
CA LYS A 27 -7.27 -3.12 -15.27
C LYS A 27 -8.15 -2.52 -14.19
N ARG A 28 -9.00 -1.58 -14.63
CA ARG A 28 -10.07 -1.05 -13.80
C ARG A 28 -11.02 -2.19 -13.40
N GLY A 29 -11.42 -2.23 -12.14
CA GLY A 29 -12.24 -3.30 -11.57
C GLY A 29 -11.44 -4.47 -11.01
N ASP A 30 -10.12 -4.51 -11.16
CA ASP A 30 -9.31 -5.61 -10.64
C ASP A 30 -9.27 -5.62 -9.10
N ILE A 31 -9.15 -6.83 -8.55
CA ILE A 31 -8.88 -7.07 -7.14
C ILE A 31 -7.39 -7.36 -7.00
N LEU A 32 -6.65 -6.46 -6.37
CA LEU A 32 -5.20 -6.56 -6.20
C LEU A 32 -4.83 -6.87 -4.76
N CYS A 33 -4.14 -7.99 -4.54
CA CYS A 33 -3.46 -8.26 -3.26
C CYS A 33 -2.00 -7.84 -3.36
N VAL A 34 -1.62 -6.80 -2.61
CA VAL A 34 -0.31 -6.14 -2.74
C VAL A 34 0.57 -6.39 -1.53
N HIS A 35 1.79 -6.87 -1.81
CA HIS A 35 2.88 -6.96 -0.86
C HIS A 35 3.98 -5.97 -1.28
N THR A 36 4.39 -5.07 -0.38
CA THR A 36 5.40 -4.04 -0.70
C THR A 36 6.64 -4.18 0.16
N GLU A 37 7.80 -4.04 -0.47
CA GLU A 37 9.10 -3.88 0.17
C GLU A 37 9.62 -2.49 -0.21
N LEU A 38 9.45 -1.51 0.69
CA LEU A 38 9.77 -0.11 0.38
C LEU A 38 11.23 0.24 0.63
N PHE A 39 11.98 -0.57 1.40
CA PHE A 39 13.35 -0.25 1.77
C PHE A 39 14.28 -0.33 0.55
N ASN A 40 14.10 -1.32 -0.30
CA ASN A 40 14.89 -1.49 -1.53
C ASN A 40 14.20 -0.93 -2.77
N PHE A 41 13.04 -0.27 -2.64
CA PHE A 41 12.30 0.28 -3.78
C PHE A 41 13.03 1.50 -4.40
N GLY A 42 13.72 2.28 -3.58
CA GLY A 42 14.50 3.44 -3.99
C GLY A 42 14.50 4.55 -2.94
N ILE A 43 15.05 5.70 -3.29
CA ILE A 43 15.19 6.85 -2.41
C ILE A 43 13.92 7.71 -2.53
N PRO A 44 13.13 7.90 -1.45
CA PRO A 44 11.95 8.74 -1.49
C PRO A 44 12.33 10.22 -1.65
N LEU A 45 11.68 10.91 -2.58
CA LEU A 45 11.90 12.34 -2.86
C LEU A 45 10.92 13.26 -2.09
N LEU A 46 9.95 12.68 -1.39
CA LEU A 46 8.89 13.39 -0.68
C LEU A 46 8.94 13.11 0.81
N SER A 47 8.17 13.90 1.58
CA SER A 47 7.90 13.56 2.98
C SER A 47 7.26 12.16 3.07
N ARG A 48 7.49 11.46 4.19
CA ARG A 48 7.03 10.08 4.40
C ARG A 48 5.55 9.89 4.04
N ASN A 49 4.67 10.76 4.55
CA ASN A 49 3.23 10.62 4.33
C ASN A 49 2.85 10.89 2.87
N GLU A 50 3.47 11.90 2.25
CA GLU A 50 3.21 12.19 0.83
C GLU A 50 3.72 11.07 -0.08
N PHE A 51 4.86 10.47 0.23
CA PHE A 51 5.39 9.32 -0.50
C PHE A 51 4.42 8.14 -0.46
N LEU A 52 3.98 7.75 0.75
CA LEU A 52 3.04 6.65 0.94
C LEU A 52 1.67 6.94 0.30
N GLN A 53 1.17 8.18 0.42
CA GLN A 53 -0.07 8.60 -0.23
C GLN A 53 0.04 8.55 -1.76
N THR A 54 1.19 8.95 -2.31
CA THR A 54 1.42 8.92 -3.77
C THR A 54 1.35 7.50 -4.30
N ILE A 55 1.97 6.53 -3.61
CA ILE A 55 1.88 5.11 -3.96
C ILE A 55 0.44 4.61 -3.92
N LEU A 56 -0.31 4.89 -2.84
CA LEU A 56 -1.72 4.49 -2.74
C LEU A 56 -2.58 5.09 -3.84
N ASN A 57 -2.38 6.37 -4.15
CA ASN A 57 -3.11 7.04 -5.22
C ASN A 57 -2.85 6.36 -6.58
N CYS A 58 -1.62 5.91 -6.84
CA CYS A 58 -1.32 5.18 -8.08
C CYS A 58 -2.11 3.88 -8.17
N PHE A 59 -2.22 3.11 -7.07
CA PHE A 59 -3.06 1.90 -7.05
C PHE A 59 -4.54 2.22 -7.28
N PHE A 60 -5.09 3.22 -6.57
CA PHE A 60 -6.49 3.61 -6.72
C PHE A 60 -6.82 4.14 -8.12
N GLU A 61 -5.89 4.86 -8.75
CA GLU A 61 -6.05 5.37 -10.10
C GLU A 61 -6.22 4.22 -11.11
N VAL A 62 -5.39 3.17 -11.02
CA VAL A 62 -5.40 2.07 -12.00
C VAL A 62 -6.56 1.09 -11.81
N ILE A 63 -6.91 0.74 -10.57
CA ILE A 63 -8.03 -0.17 -10.29
C ILE A 63 -9.39 0.54 -10.34
N GLY A 64 -9.42 1.86 -10.15
CA GLY A 64 -10.63 2.66 -10.11
C GLY A 64 -11.56 2.33 -8.94
N LYS A 65 -12.73 2.98 -8.90
CA LYS A 65 -13.72 2.84 -7.79
C LYS A 65 -14.38 1.46 -7.71
N GLU A 66 -14.32 0.68 -8.78
CA GLU A 66 -14.91 -0.66 -8.88
C GLU A 66 -13.91 -1.77 -8.51
N GLY A 67 -12.61 -1.43 -8.45
CA GLY A 67 -11.58 -2.36 -8.03
C GLY A 67 -11.47 -2.49 -6.51
N THR A 68 -10.61 -3.38 -6.05
CA THR A 68 -10.37 -3.59 -4.62
C THR A 68 -8.88 -3.75 -4.36
N LEU A 69 -8.33 -2.94 -3.46
CA LEU A 69 -6.97 -3.04 -2.98
C LEU A 69 -6.95 -3.80 -1.65
N ILE A 70 -6.23 -4.92 -1.65
CA ILE A 70 -6.04 -5.79 -0.51
C ILE A 70 -4.58 -5.65 -0.05
N MET A 71 -4.38 -5.32 1.22
CA MET A 71 -3.05 -5.33 1.84
C MET A 71 -3.04 -6.30 3.03
N PRO A 72 -2.04 -7.19 3.12
CA PRO A 72 -1.92 -8.10 4.25
C PRO A 72 -1.60 -7.31 5.53
N THR A 73 -2.23 -7.67 6.64
CA THR A 73 -1.91 -7.15 7.98
C THR A 73 -1.54 -8.25 8.95
N PHE A 74 -0.94 -9.32 8.44
CA PHE A 74 -0.50 -10.41 9.29
C PHE A 74 0.28 -9.86 10.50
N THR A 75 0.03 -10.39 11.68
CA THR A 75 0.75 -9.97 12.88
C THR A 75 1.39 -11.21 13.48
N TYR A 76 2.66 -11.10 13.85
CA TYR A 76 3.33 -12.13 14.64
C TYR A 76 2.86 -12.13 16.11
N SER A 77 1.80 -11.37 16.47
CA SER A 77 1.34 -11.22 17.85
C SER A 77 0.73 -12.50 18.40
N PHE A 78 0.19 -13.39 17.54
CA PHE A 78 -0.31 -14.70 17.96
C PHE A 78 0.80 -15.57 18.61
N CYS A 79 2.05 -15.46 18.13
CA CYS A 79 3.18 -16.21 18.67
C CYS A 79 3.79 -15.56 19.94
N LYS A 80 3.25 -14.43 20.41
CA LYS A 80 3.85 -13.62 21.48
C LYS A 80 2.94 -13.39 22.70
N ASN A 81 1.77 -14.03 22.79
CA ASN A 81 0.79 -13.83 23.86
C ASN A 81 0.37 -12.35 24.07
N GLU A 82 0.38 -11.54 23.01
CA GLU A 82 -0.08 -10.14 23.06
C GLU A 82 -1.60 -10.06 22.83
N VAL A 83 -2.31 -9.22 23.61
CA VAL A 83 -3.73 -8.93 23.37
C VAL A 83 -3.88 -8.18 22.04
N TYR A 84 -4.53 -8.81 21.06
CA TYR A 84 -4.79 -8.22 19.75
C TYR A 84 -6.11 -7.42 19.76
N ASP A 85 -6.02 -6.12 19.52
CA ASP A 85 -7.15 -5.23 19.26
C ASP A 85 -7.23 -4.95 17.75
N LYS A 86 -8.32 -5.39 17.12
CA LYS A 86 -8.57 -5.23 15.68
C LYS A 86 -8.46 -3.77 15.21
N ILE A 87 -8.87 -2.83 16.05
CA ILE A 87 -8.97 -1.40 15.75
C ILE A 87 -7.64 -0.69 16.10
N ASN A 88 -7.05 -1.00 17.25
CA ASN A 88 -5.94 -0.22 17.80
C ASN A 88 -4.55 -0.85 17.62
N SER A 89 -4.44 -2.17 17.41
CA SER A 89 -3.13 -2.81 17.25
C SER A 89 -2.48 -2.41 15.91
N LYS A 90 -1.33 -1.73 16.01
CA LYS A 90 -0.45 -1.37 14.88
C LYS A 90 -0.04 -2.62 14.09
N THR A 91 0.00 -2.53 12.77
CA THR A 91 0.61 -3.60 11.95
C THR A 91 2.13 -3.53 12.03
N LYS A 92 2.79 -4.70 12.04
CA LYS A 92 4.26 -4.83 11.99
C LYS A 92 4.75 -5.12 10.55
N ILE A 93 3.87 -5.12 9.54
CA ILE A 93 4.15 -5.50 8.15
C ILE A 93 4.28 -4.29 7.23
N GLY A 94 5.22 -3.40 7.55
CA GLY A 94 5.60 -2.32 6.63
C GLY A 94 4.81 -1.01 6.76
N ALA A 95 5.48 0.08 6.38
CA ALA A 95 5.00 1.45 6.57
C ALA A 95 3.76 1.76 5.72
N LEU A 96 3.67 1.20 4.51
CA LEU A 96 2.52 1.41 3.62
C LEU A 96 1.26 0.77 4.18
N ASN A 97 1.35 -0.45 4.71
CA ASN A 97 0.22 -1.19 5.26
C ASN A 97 -0.37 -0.48 6.49
N GLU A 98 0.48 0.06 7.38
CA GLU A 98 0.01 0.85 8.53
C GLU A 98 -0.58 2.20 8.09
N TYR A 99 -0.06 2.80 7.03
CA TYR A 99 -0.59 4.03 6.46
C TYR A 99 -1.94 3.81 5.77
N PHE A 100 -2.07 2.73 4.99
CA PHE A 100 -3.31 2.28 4.36
C PHE A 100 -4.38 2.00 5.40
N ARG A 101 -4.07 1.26 6.47
CA ARG A 101 -5.01 0.95 7.57
C ARG A 101 -5.77 2.16 8.12
N LYS A 102 -5.13 3.34 8.13
CA LYS A 102 -5.68 4.57 8.70
C LYS A 102 -6.48 5.41 7.70
N GLN A 103 -6.55 5.01 6.44
CA GLN A 103 -7.29 5.74 5.42
C GLN A 103 -8.80 5.59 5.60
N THR A 104 -9.53 6.66 5.32
CA THR A 104 -11.00 6.67 5.38
C THR A 104 -11.57 5.67 4.37
N GLY A 105 -12.50 4.82 4.83
CA GLY A 105 -13.14 3.79 4.00
C GLY A 105 -12.47 2.42 4.06
N VAL A 106 -11.26 2.29 4.62
CA VAL A 106 -10.59 0.98 4.71
C VAL A 106 -11.31 0.12 5.73
N LYS A 107 -11.68 -1.10 5.33
CA LYS A 107 -12.27 -2.11 6.21
C LYS A 107 -11.21 -3.15 6.55
N ARG A 108 -11.04 -3.46 7.83
CA ARG A 108 -10.21 -4.59 8.28
C ARG A 108 -11.07 -5.83 8.44
N THR A 109 -10.67 -6.95 7.83
CA THR A 109 -11.39 -8.22 7.98
C THR A 109 -11.35 -8.69 9.44
N THR A 110 -12.38 -9.41 9.88
CA THR A 110 -12.49 -9.91 11.26
C THR A 110 -11.49 -11.03 11.55
N ILE A 111 -11.00 -11.70 10.51
CA ILE A 111 -9.89 -12.64 10.57
C ILE A 111 -8.58 -11.84 10.37
N LEU A 112 -7.54 -12.15 11.17
CA LEU A 112 -6.29 -11.37 11.39
C LEU A 112 -5.44 -11.00 10.15
N TYR A 113 -5.88 -11.30 8.93
CA TYR A 113 -4.99 -11.41 7.78
C TYR A 113 -5.03 -10.22 6.80
N PHE A 114 -6.16 -9.53 6.58
CA PHE A 114 -6.29 -8.58 5.46
C PHE A 114 -6.97 -7.24 5.79
N LEU A 115 -6.52 -6.18 5.10
CA LEU A 115 -7.25 -4.92 4.90
C LEU A 115 -7.87 -4.93 3.50
N LEU A 116 -9.08 -4.38 3.39
CA LEU A 116 -9.87 -4.29 2.17
C LEU A 116 -10.34 -2.83 1.99
N LEU A 117 -10.09 -2.27 0.82
CA LEU A 117 -10.76 -1.07 0.32
C LEU A 117 -10.86 -1.18 -1.21
#